data_AF-A0A2D6ME43-F1
#
_entry.id   AF-A0A2D6ME43-F1
#
_cell.length_a   1.000
_cell.length_b   1.000
_cell.length_c   1.000
_cell.angle_alpha   90.00
_cell.angle_beta   90.00
_cell.angle_gamma   90.00
#
_symmetry.space_group_name_H-M   'P 1'
#
loop_
_entity.id
_entity.type
_entity.pdbx_description
1 polymer ?
#
loop_
_entity_poly.entity_id
_entity_poly.type
_entity_poly.pdbx_seq_one_letter_code
_entity_poly.pdbx_strand_id
1 'polypeptide(L)'
;MRDEILSGLRAAIEHGSSLDQAIQSFINAGYNPAEVKQAASSLREGATPIIAQQRKPKSQPSPTPQKQFPVSKEDNHSPIEKLNSVLPKKKNKKIFIIILLAVLLLLIGALVLFIFFNPFA
;
A
#
# COMPACT_ATOMS: atom_id res chain seq x y z
N MET A 1 -4.51 12.87 0.69
CA MET A 1 -3.72 11.62 0.81
C MET A 1 -3.70 11.06 2.22
N ARG A 2 -3.17 11.73 3.25
CA ARG A 2 -3.17 11.16 4.61
C ARG A 2 -4.57 10.82 5.13
N ASP A 3 -5.55 11.68 4.87
CA ASP A 3 -6.94 11.45 5.28
C ASP A 3 -7.58 10.24 4.58
N GLU A 4 -7.17 9.96 3.33
CA GLU A 4 -7.62 8.79 2.56
C GLU A 4 -7.02 7.48 3.11
N ILE A 5 -5.74 7.53 3.54
CA ILE A 5 -5.10 6.38 4.19
C ILE A 5 -5.78 6.12 5.53
N LEU A 6 -6.07 7.17 6.31
CA LEU A 6 -6.69 7.04 7.62
C LEU A 6 -8.12 6.49 7.53
N SER A 7 -8.92 6.99 6.60
CA SER A 7 -10.29 6.48 6.36
C SER A 7 -10.29 5.03 5.90
N GLY A 8 -9.36 4.66 5.00
CA GLY A 8 -9.24 3.28 4.53
C GLY A 8 -8.68 2.31 5.57
N LEU A 9 -7.71 2.72 6.40
CA LEU A 9 -7.24 1.93 7.55
C LEU A 9 -8.37 1.67 8.55
N ARG A 10 -9.21 2.68 8.82
CA ARG A 10 -10.38 2.54 9.68
C ARG A 10 -11.38 1.54 9.12
N ALA A 11 -11.75 1.68 7.84
CA ALA A 11 -12.66 0.75 7.17
C ALA A 11 -12.14 -0.70 7.22
N ALA A 12 -10.84 -0.92 6.98
CA ALA A 12 -10.24 -2.25 7.04
C ALA A 12 -10.36 -2.89 8.45
N ILE A 13 -10.20 -2.10 9.50
CA ILE A 13 -10.34 -2.55 10.89
C ILE A 13 -11.82 -2.80 11.24
N GLU A 14 -12.74 -1.96 10.75
CA GLU A 14 -14.18 -2.17 10.91
C GLU A 14 -14.66 -3.47 10.24
N HIS A 15 -13.99 -3.90 9.15
CA HIS A 15 -14.18 -5.21 8.52
C HIS A 15 -13.44 -6.37 9.19
N GLY A 16 -12.76 -6.13 10.32
CA GLY A 16 -12.09 -7.16 11.12
C GLY A 16 -10.62 -7.45 10.76
N SER A 17 -10.01 -6.65 9.88
CA SER A 17 -8.56 -6.76 9.64
C SER A 17 -7.77 -6.23 10.83
N SER A 18 -6.64 -6.86 11.16
CA SER A 18 -5.73 -6.28 12.14
C SER A 18 -5.09 -5.00 11.60
N LEU A 19 -4.73 -4.06 12.47
CA LEU A 19 -4.08 -2.81 12.06
C LEU A 19 -2.78 -3.09 11.28
N ASP A 20 -1.97 -4.06 11.72
CA ASP A 20 -0.74 -4.44 11.04
C ASP A 20 -0.99 -5.05 9.65
N GLN A 21 -2.05 -5.86 9.50
CA GLN A 21 -2.47 -6.39 8.21
C GLN A 21 -2.95 -5.28 7.27
N ALA A 22 -3.72 -4.32 7.78
CA ALA A 22 -4.16 -3.17 7.01
C ALA A 22 -2.96 -2.31 6.55
N ILE A 23 -2.02 -2.00 7.45
CA ILE A 23 -0.78 -1.29 7.13
C ILE A 23 -0.04 -1.98 5.99
N GLN A 24 0.14 -3.31 6.09
CA GLN A 24 0.85 -4.08 5.07
C GLN A 24 0.13 -4.05 3.72
N SER A 25 -1.20 -4.13 3.70
CA SER A 25 -2.00 -4.03 2.47
C SER A 25 -1.82 -2.67 1.79
N PHE A 26 -1.80 -1.57 2.54
CA PHE A 26 -1.53 -0.23 1.98
C PHE A 26 -0.10 -0.11 1.42
N ILE A 27 0.90 -0.64 2.13
CA ILE A 27 2.29 -0.67 1.63
C ILE A 27 2.36 -1.48 0.31
N ASN A 28 1.71 -2.63 0.25
CA ASN A 28 1.66 -3.48 -0.94
C ASN A 28 0.91 -2.81 -2.10
N ALA A 29 -0.08 -1.97 -1.81
CA ALA A 29 -0.81 -1.16 -2.79
C ALA A 29 0.00 0.05 -3.32
N GLY A 30 1.22 0.26 -2.80
CA GLY A 30 2.14 1.30 -3.27
C GLY A 30 2.06 2.61 -2.49
N TYR A 31 1.34 2.65 -1.37
CA TYR A 31 1.36 3.81 -0.49
C TYR A 31 2.71 3.94 0.22
N ASN A 32 3.09 5.19 0.52
CA ASN A 32 4.33 5.48 1.22
C ASN A 32 4.31 4.87 2.65
N PRO A 33 5.25 3.96 3.00
CA PRO A 33 5.25 3.30 4.31
C PRO A 33 5.31 4.26 5.50
N ALA A 34 6.00 5.40 5.36
CA ALA A 34 6.09 6.39 6.42
C ALA A 34 4.74 7.06 6.70
N GLU A 35 3.98 7.38 5.65
CA GLU A 35 2.66 7.99 5.76
C GLU A 35 1.63 7.02 6.33
N VAL A 36 1.67 5.75 5.91
CA VAL A 36 0.77 4.70 6.41
C VAL A 36 1.00 4.47 7.91
N LYS A 37 2.26 4.38 8.36
CA LYS A 37 2.58 4.24 9.78
C LYS A 37 2.17 5.45 10.61
N GLN A 38 2.31 6.66 10.07
CA GLN A 38 1.88 7.87 10.76
C GLN A 38 0.35 7.91 10.91
N ALA A 39 -0.40 7.61 9.85
CA ALA A 39 -1.85 7.53 9.90
C ALA A 39 -2.34 6.46 10.90
N ALA A 40 -1.69 5.29 10.91
CA ALA A 40 -1.96 4.23 11.87
C ALA A 40 -1.71 4.66 13.32
N SER A 41 -0.68 5.49 13.57
CA SER A 41 -0.36 6.00 14.91
C SER A 41 -1.45 6.98 15.38
N SER A 42 -1.89 7.88 14.51
CA SER A 42 -3.02 8.79 14.79
C SER A 42 -4.32 8.04 15.07
N LEU A 43 -4.54 6.90 14.43
CA LEU A 43 -5.70 6.05 14.70
C LEU A 43 -5.64 5.41 16.10
N ARG A 44 -4.45 4.97 16.55
CA ARG A 44 -4.25 4.43 17.91
C ARG A 44 -4.47 5.49 18.99
N GLU A 45 -4.01 6.71 18.74
CA GLU A 45 -4.15 7.84 19.67
C GLU A 45 -5.61 8.31 19.79
N GLY A 46 -6.36 8.33 18.68
CA GLY A 46 -7.79 8.67 18.68
C GLY A 46 -8.70 7.56 19.20
N ALA A 47 -8.24 6.32 19.19
CA ALA A 47 -8.97 5.15 19.69
C ALA A 47 -8.70 4.87 21.18
N THR A 48 -8.39 5.89 21.99
CA THR A 48 -8.47 5.76 23.45
C THR A 48 -9.86 5.24 23.81
N PRO A 49 -9.98 4.03 24.36
CA PRO A 49 -11.28 3.50 24.71
C PRO A 49 -11.83 4.37 25.83
N ILE A 50 -12.98 5.01 25.60
CA ILE A 50 -13.85 5.58 26.64
C ILE A 50 -14.51 4.41 27.42
N ILE A 51 -13.76 3.34 27.66
CA ILE A 51 -14.16 2.12 28.37
C ILE A 51 -13.15 1.89 29.48
N ALA A 52 -13.00 2.90 30.33
CA ALA A 52 -12.30 2.79 31.61
C ALA A 52 -13.28 2.96 32.78
N GLN A 53 -14.55 2.55 32.67
CA GLN A 53 -15.42 2.53 33.86
C GLN A 53 -16.66 1.64 33.79
N GLN A 54 -16.50 0.32 33.61
CA GLN A 54 -17.40 -0.64 34.29
C GLN A 54 -16.85 -2.07 34.27
N ARG A 55 -15.89 -2.34 35.15
CA ARG A 55 -15.68 -3.71 35.63
C ARG A 55 -16.68 -3.97 36.75
N LYS A 56 -17.77 -4.69 36.46
CA LYS A 56 -18.40 -5.58 37.44
C LYS A 56 -17.95 -7.00 37.11
N PRO A 57 -17.25 -7.71 38.01
CA PRO A 57 -16.88 -9.09 37.79
C PRO A 57 -18.14 -9.94 38.00
N LYS A 58 -18.71 -10.46 36.91
CA LYS A 58 -19.68 -11.55 37.00
C LYS A 58 -18.97 -12.82 36.56
N SER A 59 -18.57 -13.58 37.56
CA SER A 59 -18.12 -14.97 37.48
C SER A 59 -19.10 -15.75 36.60
N GLN A 60 -18.61 -16.43 35.57
CA GLN A 60 -19.38 -17.51 34.97
C GLN A 60 -18.49 -18.70 34.61
N PRO A 61 -18.89 -19.93 34.96
CA PRO A 61 -18.08 -21.13 34.78
C PRO A 61 -18.14 -21.64 33.33
N SER A 62 -17.03 -22.26 32.91
CA SER A 62 -16.92 -23.19 31.78
C SER A 62 -17.44 -24.59 32.19
N PRO A 63 -17.56 -25.61 31.31
CA PRO A 63 -17.75 -25.67 29.85
C PRO A 63 -18.98 -26.53 29.48
N THR A 64 -19.47 -26.45 28.23
CA THR A 64 -20.26 -27.55 27.63
C THR A 64 -20.16 -27.49 26.08
N PRO A 65 -20.37 -28.61 25.37
CA PRO A 65 -19.61 -28.96 24.19
C PRO A 65 -20.32 -28.64 22.87
N GLN A 66 -19.49 -28.42 21.85
CA GLN A 66 -19.71 -28.58 20.41
C GLN A 66 -21.13 -28.97 19.95
N LYS A 67 -21.79 -28.03 19.27
CA LYS A 67 -22.67 -28.35 18.15
C LYS A 67 -22.07 -27.73 16.89
N GLN A 68 -21.58 -28.61 16.02
CA GLN A 68 -21.25 -28.31 14.64
C GLN A 68 -22.52 -27.83 13.95
N PHE A 69 -22.51 -26.60 13.44
CA PHE A 69 -23.47 -26.17 12.42
C PHE A 69 -22.81 -26.35 11.05
N PRO A 70 -23.56 -26.82 10.04
CA PRO A 70 -23.04 -26.99 8.70
C PRO A 70 -22.69 -25.63 8.09
N VAL A 71 -21.48 -25.56 7.54
CA VAL A 71 -20.99 -24.48 6.68
C VAL A 71 -21.95 -24.33 5.51
N SER A 72 -22.82 -23.32 5.57
CA SER A 72 -23.53 -22.83 4.41
C SER A 72 -22.51 -22.11 3.53
N LYS A 73 -22.23 -22.69 2.37
CA LYS A 73 -21.57 -21.99 1.27
C LYS A 73 -22.57 -20.96 0.78
N GLU A 74 -22.52 -19.75 1.34
CA GLU A 74 -23.32 -18.65 0.83
C GLU A 74 -22.53 -17.97 -0.27
N ASP A 75 -22.90 -18.31 -1.50
CA ASP A 75 -22.69 -17.55 -2.72
C ASP A 75 -23.09 -16.09 -2.46
N ASN A 76 -22.11 -15.25 -2.13
CA ASN A 76 -22.24 -13.81 -2.34
C ASN A 76 -21.42 -13.44 -3.57
N HIS A 77 -22.03 -13.72 -4.72
CA HIS A 77 -21.74 -13.06 -5.99
C HIS A 77 -21.97 -11.55 -5.82
N SER A 78 -20.94 -10.83 -5.38
CA SER A 78 -20.78 -9.43 -5.77
C SER A 78 -20.01 -9.39 -7.09
N PRO A 79 -20.42 -8.55 -8.06
CA PRO A 79 -19.76 -8.50 -9.37
C PRO A 79 -18.27 -8.24 -9.17
N ILE A 80 -17.45 -9.18 -9.64
CA ILE A 80 -16.04 -8.94 -9.94
C ILE A 80 -16.06 -7.93 -11.08
N GLU A 81 -16.21 -6.65 -10.75
CA GLU A 81 -15.69 -5.59 -11.58
C GLU A 81 -14.22 -5.91 -11.74
N LYS A 82 -13.84 -6.27 -12.97
CA LYS A 82 -12.47 -6.45 -13.40
C LYS A 82 -11.70 -5.20 -12.98
N LEU A 83 -11.07 -5.27 -11.82
CA LEU A 83 -10.04 -4.34 -11.41
C LEU A 83 -8.96 -4.51 -12.47
N ASN A 84 -8.95 -3.59 -13.44
CA ASN A 84 -7.88 -3.43 -14.40
C ASN A 84 -6.60 -3.37 -13.59
N SER A 85 -5.90 -4.50 -13.55
CA SER A 85 -4.56 -4.63 -13.05
C SER A 85 -3.68 -3.85 -14.01
N VAL A 86 -3.67 -2.53 -13.82
CA VAL A 86 -2.61 -1.66 -14.29
C VAL A 86 -1.39 -2.10 -13.48
N LEU A 87 -0.75 -3.18 -13.93
CA LEU A 87 0.53 -3.64 -13.43
C LEU A 87 1.45 -2.41 -13.49
N PRO A 88 1.95 -1.90 -12.36
CA PRO A 88 2.92 -0.84 -12.39
C PRO A 88 4.15 -1.41 -13.11
N LYS A 89 4.32 -0.99 -14.37
CA LYS A 89 5.41 -1.42 -15.25
C LYS A 89 6.72 -1.04 -14.54
N LYS A 90 7.31 -2.03 -13.87
CA LYS A 90 8.57 -1.91 -13.13
C LYS A 90 9.59 -1.25 -14.04
N LYS A 91 9.85 0.04 -13.79
CA LYS A 91 10.71 0.86 -14.65
C LYS A 91 12.14 0.37 -14.44
N ASN A 92 12.66 -0.37 -15.42
CA ASN A 92 14.00 -0.92 -15.41
C ASN A 92 15.02 0.22 -15.50
N LYS A 93 15.53 0.69 -14.34
CA LYS A 93 16.52 1.78 -14.24
C LYS A 93 17.77 1.57 -15.13
N LYS A 94 18.09 0.32 -15.47
CA LYS A 94 19.19 -0.03 -16.38
C LYS A 94 19.02 0.54 -17.80
N ILE A 95 17.78 0.59 -18.32
CA ILE A 95 17.51 1.11 -19.67
C ILE A 95 17.75 2.63 -19.71
N PHE A 96 17.41 3.34 -18.63
CA PHE A 96 17.65 4.78 -18.54
C PHE A 96 19.15 5.13 -18.59
N ILE A 97 19.99 4.31 -17.94
CA ILE A 97 21.45 4.48 -17.94
C ILE A 97 22.03 4.28 -19.34
N ILE A 98 21.56 3.27 -20.09
CA ILE A 98 22.03 3.01 -21.46
C ILE A 98 21.67 4.18 -22.39
N ILE A 99 20.44 4.69 -22.30
CA ILE A 99 19.99 5.84 -23.10
C ILE A 99 20.84 7.08 -22.78
N LEU A 100 21.12 7.34 -21.50
CA LEU A 100 21.94 8.47 -21.08
C LEU A 100 23.37 8.40 -21.64
N LEU A 101 23.98 7.21 -21.63
CA LEU A 101 25.33 7.00 -22.18
C LEU A 101 25.38 7.21 -23.71
N ALA A 102 24.34 6.75 -24.42
CA ALA A 102 24.23 6.90 -25.87
C ALA A 102 24.10 8.39 -26.28
N VAL A 103 23.29 9.16 -25.56
CA VAL A 103 23.14 10.61 -25.79
C VAL A 103 24.46 11.34 -25.52
N LEU A 104 25.18 10.97 -24.46
CA LEU A 104 26.48 11.56 -24.14
C LEU A 104 27.52 11.31 -25.25
N LEU A 105 27.60 10.08 -25.77
CA LEU A 105 28.50 9.74 -26.88
C LEU A 105 28.16 10.52 -28.15
N LEU A 106 26.87 10.70 -28.45
CA LEU A 106 26.41 11.45 -29.62
C LEU A 106 26.80 12.94 -29.51
N LEU A 107 26.65 13.54 -28.34
CA LEU A 107 27.08 14.92 -28.08
C LEU A 107 28.59 15.11 -28.26
N ILE A 108 29.41 14.18 -27.75
CA ILE A 108 30.87 14.24 -27.91
C ILE A 108 31.23 14.08 -29.39
N GLY A 109 30.61 13.13 -30.11
CA GLY A 109 30.84 12.94 -31.54
C GLY A 109 30.47 14.17 -32.37
N ALA A 110 29.32 14.79 -32.07
CA ALA A 110 28.90 16.03 -32.71
C ALA A 110 29.85 17.19 -32.42
N LEU A 111 30.37 17.30 -31.19
CA LEU A 111 31.34 18.33 -30.82
C LEU A 111 32.66 18.16 -31.59
N VAL A 112 33.16 16.92 -31.71
CA VAL A 112 34.38 16.63 -32.48
C VAL A 112 34.17 16.96 -33.96
N LEU A 113 33.05 16.51 -34.54
CA LEU A 113 32.71 16.87 -35.92
C LEU A 113 32.60 18.38 -36.08
N PHE A 114 31.97 19.08 -35.14
CA PHE A 114 31.83 20.52 -35.19
C PHE A 114 33.19 21.22 -35.16
N ILE A 115 34.13 20.78 -34.32
CA ILE A 115 35.50 21.34 -34.28
C ILE A 115 36.25 21.09 -35.60
N PHE A 116 36.12 19.90 -36.19
CA PHE A 116 36.82 19.56 -37.43
C PHE A 116 36.18 20.16 -38.69
N PHE A 117 34.86 20.33 -38.71
CA PHE A 117 34.09 20.81 -39.86
C PHE A 117 33.65 22.27 -39.75
N ASN A 118 34.02 22.97 -38.67
CA ASN A 118 33.86 24.41 -38.57
C ASN A 118 35.20 25.11 -38.85
N PRO A 119 35.60 25.28 -40.12
CA PRO A 119 36.87 25.90 -40.52
C PRO A 119 36.93 27.42 -40.26
N PHE A 120 36.01 27.96 -39.45
CA PHE A 120 35.84 29.39 -39.18
C PHE A 120 36.12 29.78 -37.72
N ALA A 121 36.76 28.90 -36.94
CA ALA A 121 37.37 29.24 -35.65
C ALA A 121 38.90 29.24 -35.79
#